data_AF-A0A8T7J5H3-F1
#
_entry.id   AF-A0A8T7J5H3-F1
#
_cell.length_a   1.000
_cell.length_b   1.000
_cell.length_c   1.000
_cell.angle_alpha   90.00
_cell.angle_beta   90.00
_cell.angle_gamma   90.00
#
_symmetry.space_group_name_H-M   'P 1'
#
loop_
_entity.id
_entity.type
_entity.pdbx_description
1 polymer ?
#
loop_
_entity_poly.entity_id
_entity_poly.type
_entity_poly.pdbx_seq_one_letter_code
_entity_poly.pdbx_strand_id
1 'polypeptide(L)'
;MFDNAVDFKQWLKQELNTVRQELGMETGIASFIAENDYTIVEVDSDMEGIFEAGQVFPLQDTYCRAVVESEQAVKYNHVATIKTMLQHPVYQAVKLESYIASPIFDAQQKVIGTINFTSLQPHKPKFNVDEQQLVDEFTARVSENAELYKALIA
;
A
#
# COMPACT_ATOMS: atom_id res chain seq x y z
N MET A 1 21.33 5.91 5.04
CA MET A 1 20.55 7.10 5.42
C MET A 1 20.40 7.89 4.12
N PHE A 2 19.20 8.38 3.80
CA PHE A 2 18.98 9.15 2.58
C PHE A 2 19.41 10.59 2.80
N ASP A 3 20.10 11.19 1.82
CA ASP A 3 20.66 12.54 1.98
C ASP A 3 19.58 13.63 1.84
N ASN A 4 18.51 13.34 1.09
CA ASN A 4 17.39 14.25 0.86
C ASN A 4 16.13 13.49 0.37
N ALA A 5 15.03 14.23 0.17
CA ALA A 5 13.75 13.67 -0.28
C ALA A 5 13.77 13.13 -1.72
N VAL A 6 14.65 13.64 -2.60
CA VAL A 6 14.79 13.15 -3.97
C VAL A 6 15.38 11.75 -3.97
N ASP A 7 16.47 11.54 -3.22
CA ASP A 7 17.12 10.23 -3.11
C ASP A 7 16.18 9.22 -2.45
N PHE A 8 15.43 9.64 -1.43
CA PHE A 8 14.42 8.82 -0.79
C PHE A 8 13.29 8.43 -1.74
N LYS A 9 12.77 9.39 -2.55
CA LYS A 9 11.74 9.09 -3.55
C LYS A 9 12.23 8.10 -4.61
N GLN A 10 13.48 8.27 -5.07
CA GLN A 10 14.06 7.34 -6.04
C GLN A 10 14.17 5.93 -5.47
N TRP A 11 14.64 5.80 -4.22
CA TRP A 11 14.66 4.51 -3.53
C TRP A 11 13.25 3.94 -3.35
N LEU A 12 12.29 4.73 -2.87
CA LEU A 12 10.91 4.29 -2.66
C LEU A 12 10.33 3.68 -3.94
N LYS A 13 10.53 4.34 -5.08
CA LYS A 13 10.08 3.86 -6.37
C LYS A 13 10.74 2.53 -6.78
N GLN A 14 12.06 2.42 -6.59
CA GLN A 14 12.80 1.20 -6.92
C GLN A 14 12.39 0.04 -6.01
N GLU A 15 12.30 0.28 -4.71
CA GLU A 15 11.92 -0.73 -3.73
C GLU A 15 10.48 -1.22 -3.95
N LEU A 16 9.56 -0.29 -4.26
CA LEU A 16 8.18 -0.63 -4.58
C LEU A 16 8.09 -1.55 -5.80
N ASN A 17 8.88 -1.29 -6.84
CA ASN A 17 8.98 -2.17 -8.00
C ASN A 17 9.56 -3.55 -7.64
N THR A 18 10.68 -3.58 -6.90
CA THR A 18 11.33 -4.83 -6.47
C THR A 18 10.38 -5.71 -5.66
N VAL A 19 9.78 -5.18 -4.60
CA VAL A 19 8.87 -5.93 -3.72
C VAL A 19 7.63 -6.37 -4.50
N ARG A 20 7.07 -5.52 -5.36
CA ARG A 20 5.93 -5.91 -6.21
C ARG A 20 6.26 -7.12 -7.09
N GLN A 21 7.44 -7.11 -7.73
CA GLN A 21 7.90 -8.21 -8.58
C GLN A 21 8.15 -9.49 -7.77
N GLU A 22 8.77 -9.38 -6.59
CA GLU A 22 9.00 -10.52 -5.70
C GLU A 22 7.69 -11.16 -5.20
N LEU A 23 6.68 -10.36 -4.91
CA LEU A 23 5.35 -10.83 -4.52
C LEU A 23 4.53 -11.37 -5.70
N GLY A 24 4.97 -11.13 -6.95
CA GLY A 24 4.20 -11.47 -8.15
C GLY A 24 2.88 -10.70 -8.25
N MET A 25 2.84 -9.45 -7.76
CA MET A 25 1.65 -8.62 -7.71
C MET A 25 1.59 -7.63 -8.89
N GLU A 26 0.39 -7.25 -9.31
CA GLU A 26 0.20 -6.37 -10.47
C GLU A 26 0.43 -4.91 -10.12
N THR A 27 0.22 -4.50 -8.87
CA THR A 27 0.36 -3.11 -8.43
C THR A 27 0.96 -3.03 -7.04
N GLY A 28 1.88 -2.08 -6.82
CA GLY A 28 2.36 -1.62 -5.53
C GLY A 28 2.10 -0.12 -5.38
N ILE A 29 1.61 0.30 -4.21
CA ILE A 29 1.28 1.69 -3.90
C ILE A 29 1.88 2.08 -2.55
N ALA A 30 2.58 3.22 -2.53
CA ALA A 30 2.85 3.97 -1.32
C ALA A 30 1.81 5.08 -1.18
N SER A 31 1.13 5.15 -0.04
CA SER A 31 0.02 6.08 0.19
C SER A 31 0.18 6.90 1.45
N PHE A 32 -0.22 8.17 1.38
CA PHE A 32 -0.28 9.08 2.51
C PHE A 32 -1.73 9.33 2.91
N ILE A 33 -2.00 9.38 4.21
CA ILE A 33 -3.34 9.50 4.76
C ILE A 33 -3.39 10.75 5.64
N ALA A 34 -4.24 11.70 5.23
CA ALA A 34 -4.53 12.91 5.98
C ALA A 34 -6.04 12.98 6.24
N GLU A 35 -6.41 12.98 7.53
CA GLU A 35 -7.81 12.91 7.95
C GLU A 35 -8.52 11.68 7.36
N ASN A 36 -9.36 11.87 6.33
CA ASN A 36 -10.07 10.82 5.62
C ASN A 36 -9.65 10.68 4.16
N ASP A 37 -8.62 11.40 3.72
CA ASP A 37 -8.13 11.36 2.35
C ASP A 37 -6.95 10.40 2.23
N TYR A 38 -7.06 9.47 1.29
CA TYR A 38 -6.00 8.56 0.87
C TYR A 38 -5.39 9.12 -0.41
N THR A 39 -4.11 9.49 -0.35
CA THR A 39 -3.37 10.04 -1.48
C THR A 39 -2.31 9.05 -1.94
N ILE A 40 -2.29 8.70 -3.23
CA ILE A 40 -1.20 7.90 -3.82
C ILE A 40 0.05 8.78 -3.91
N VAL A 41 1.10 8.44 -3.18
CA VAL A 41 2.39 9.14 -3.21
C VAL A 41 3.23 8.65 -4.38
N GLU A 42 3.31 7.33 -4.52
CA GLU A 42 4.04 6.65 -5.58
C GLU A 42 3.34 5.34 -5.90
N VAL A 43 3.40 4.94 -7.17
CA VAL A 43 2.77 3.72 -7.68
C VAL A 43 3.69 3.06 -8.71
N ASP A 44 3.81 1.74 -8.63
CA ASP A 44 4.35 0.90 -9.68
C ASP A 44 3.26 -0.12 -10.06
N SER A 45 2.80 -0.11 -11.30
CA SER A 45 1.61 -0.86 -11.70
C SER A 45 1.67 -1.33 -13.14
N ASP A 46 1.26 -2.57 -13.36
CA ASP A 46 0.98 -3.12 -14.68
C ASP A 46 -0.49 -2.85 -15.11
N MET A 47 -1.31 -2.27 -14.23
CA MET A 47 -2.71 -1.89 -14.49
C MET A 47 -2.79 -0.47 -15.08
N GLU A 48 -2.51 -0.34 -16.37
CA GLU A 48 -2.47 0.95 -17.06
C GLU A 48 -3.73 1.80 -16.83
N GLY A 49 -3.53 3.05 -16.39
CA GLY A 49 -4.60 4.05 -16.23
C GLY A 49 -5.54 3.83 -15.04
N ILE A 50 -5.27 2.86 -14.17
CA ILE A 50 -6.11 2.62 -12.97
C ILE A 50 -5.61 3.45 -11.78
N PHE A 51 -4.31 3.42 -11.52
CA PHE A 51 -3.69 4.08 -10.37
C PHE A 51 -2.57 5.02 -10.81
N GLU A 52 -2.61 6.26 -10.33
CA GLU A 52 -1.64 7.30 -10.66
C GLU A 52 -1.23 8.06 -9.39
N ALA A 53 0.05 8.44 -9.32
CA ALA A 53 0.55 9.29 -8.24
C ALA A 53 -0.21 10.64 -8.23
N GLY A 54 -0.58 11.08 -7.03
CA GLY A 54 -1.39 12.28 -6.81
C GLY A 54 -2.90 12.05 -6.82
N GLN A 55 -3.39 10.85 -7.19
CA GLN A 55 -4.81 10.53 -7.03
C GLN A 55 -5.20 10.50 -5.56
N VAL A 56 -6.40 11.01 -5.27
CA VAL A 56 -6.98 11.08 -3.93
C VAL A 56 -8.31 10.34 -3.90
N PHE A 57 -8.50 9.50 -2.89
CA PHE A 57 -9.73 8.74 -2.66
C PHE A 57 -10.18 8.91 -1.20
N PRO A 58 -11.48 8.81 -0.91
CA PRO A 58 -11.94 8.64 0.46
C PRO A 58 -11.33 7.36 1.06
N LEU A 59 -10.68 7.44 2.21
CA LEU A 59 -10.05 6.30 2.89
C LEU A 59 -11.04 5.14 3.06
N GLN A 60 -12.29 5.47 3.40
CA GLN A 60 -13.39 4.53 3.58
C GLN A 60 -13.70 3.67 2.35
N ASP A 61 -13.32 4.13 1.16
CA ASP A 61 -13.56 3.44 -0.10
C ASP A 61 -12.42 2.47 -0.44
N THR A 62 -11.31 2.49 0.32
CA THR A 62 -10.11 1.67 0.10
C THR A 62 -10.01 0.50 1.08
N TYR A 63 -9.26 -0.57 0.71
CA TYR A 63 -8.91 -1.62 1.67
C TYR A 63 -7.94 -1.15 2.77
N CYS A 64 -7.20 -0.06 2.54
CA CYS A 64 -6.26 0.51 3.49
C CYS A 64 -6.94 1.00 4.77
N ARG A 65 -8.25 1.27 4.73
CA ARG A 65 -9.06 1.50 5.94
C ARG A 65 -8.82 0.44 7.01
N ALA A 66 -8.81 -0.85 6.63
CA ALA A 66 -8.64 -1.93 7.60
C ALA A 66 -7.28 -1.88 8.30
N VAL A 67 -6.23 -1.45 7.58
CA VAL A 67 -4.87 -1.26 8.12
C VAL A 67 -4.85 -0.10 9.11
N VAL A 68 -5.49 1.02 8.78
CA VAL A 68 -5.56 2.21 9.65
C VAL A 68 -6.36 1.92 10.91
N GLU A 69 -7.51 1.25 10.80
CA GLU A 69 -8.38 0.95 11.95
C GLU A 69 -7.78 -0.08 12.91
N SER A 70 -6.98 -1.02 12.40
CA SER A 70 -6.34 -2.07 13.20
C SER A 70 -4.91 -1.75 13.64
N GLU A 71 -4.29 -0.72 13.03
CA GLU A 71 -2.87 -0.37 13.16
C GLU A 71 -1.94 -1.56 12.91
N GLN A 72 -2.37 -2.48 12.03
CA GLN A 72 -1.71 -3.76 11.77
C GLN A 72 -1.70 -4.09 10.29
N ALA A 73 -0.76 -4.96 9.90
CA ALA A 73 -0.74 -5.51 8.57
C ALA A 73 -2.02 -6.30 8.24
N VAL A 74 -2.50 -6.16 7.01
CA VAL A 74 -3.73 -6.80 6.53
C VAL A 74 -3.44 -7.51 5.20
N LYS A 75 -3.98 -8.73 5.04
CA LYS A 75 -3.91 -9.46 3.79
C LYS A 75 -5.21 -10.17 3.42
N TYR A 76 -5.55 -10.10 2.14
CA TYR A 76 -6.66 -10.81 1.51
C TYR A 76 -6.13 -11.63 0.34
N ASN A 77 -6.21 -12.96 0.45
CA ASN A 77 -5.71 -13.84 -0.61
C ASN A 77 -6.69 -13.96 -1.79
N HIS A 78 -7.98 -13.84 -1.51
CA HIS A 78 -9.07 -13.98 -2.49
C HIS A 78 -10.30 -13.22 -1.98
N VAL A 79 -10.43 -11.97 -2.37
CA VAL A 79 -11.47 -11.06 -1.86
C VAL A 79 -12.87 -11.57 -2.17
N ALA A 80 -13.12 -12.17 -3.34
CA ALA A 80 -14.44 -12.71 -3.69
C ALA A 80 -14.96 -13.79 -2.71
N THR A 81 -14.09 -14.39 -1.90
CA THR A 81 -14.49 -15.37 -0.87
C THR A 81 -14.93 -14.72 0.45
N ILE A 82 -14.70 -13.42 0.62
CA ILE A 82 -15.03 -12.65 1.82
C ILE A 82 -16.35 -11.92 1.56
N LYS A 83 -17.47 -12.52 1.97
CA LYS A 83 -18.83 -12.02 1.67
C LYS A 83 -19.04 -10.53 1.98
N THR A 84 -18.45 -10.03 3.06
CA THR A 84 -18.57 -8.62 3.48
C THR A 84 -17.83 -7.66 2.55
N MET A 85 -16.78 -8.11 1.85
CA MET A 85 -16.00 -7.27 0.93
C MET A 85 -16.61 -7.19 -0.47
N LEU A 86 -17.56 -8.08 -0.80
CA LEU A 86 -18.24 -8.05 -2.10
C LEU A 86 -19.01 -6.75 -2.35
N GLN A 87 -19.43 -6.04 -1.30
CA GLN A 87 -20.11 -4.74 -1.40
C GLN A 87 -19.17 -3.56 -1.12
N HIS A 88 -17.86 -3.80 -0.97
CA HIS A 88 -16.90 -2.74 -0.72
C HIS A 88 -16.74 -1.84 -1.96
N PRO A 89 -16.70 -0.50 -1.83
CA PRO A 89 -16.59 0.42 -2.96
C PRO A 89 -15.46 0.10 -3.94
N VAL A 90 -14.21 -0.08 -3.46
CA VAL A 90 -13.09 -0.48 -4.33
C VAL A 90 -13.29 -1.84 -5.01
N TYR A 91 -13.94 -2.81 -4.36
CA TYR A 91 -14.25 -4.08 -5.00
C TYR A 91 -15.27 -3.92 -6.13
N GLN A 92 -16.25 -3.03 -5.96
CA GLN A 92 -17.21 -2.73 -7.02
C GLN A 92 -16.58 -1.97 -8.19
N ALA A 93 -15.65 -1.07 -7.90
CA ALA A 93 -14.99 -0.24 -8.91
C ALA A 93 -13.95 -1.00 -9.74
N VAL A 94 -13.05 -1.75 -9.08
CA VAL A 94 -11.83 -2.29 -9.72
C VAL A 94 -11.76 -3.82 -9.70
N LYS A 95 -12.52 -4.50 -8.84
CA LYS A 95 -12.51 -5.97 -8.68
C LYS A 95 -11.14 -6.54 -8.26
N LEU A 96 -10.45 -5.84 -7.36
CA LEU A 96 -9.21 -6.33 -6.75
C LEU A 96 -9.48 -7.61 -5.94
N GLU A 97 -8.79 -8.69 -6.29
CA GLU A 97 -8.99 -10.03 -5.72
C GLU A 97 -7.92 -10.44 -4.71
N SER A 98 -6.74 -9.82 -4.74
CA SER A 98 -5.73 -10.00 -3.71
C SER A 98 -5.13 -8.67 -3.25
N TYR A 99 -4.76 -8.64 -1.98
CA TYR A 99 -4.30 -7.45 -1.30
C TYR A 99 -3.39 -7.82 -0.13
N ILE A 100 -2.28 -7.12 0.03
CA ILE A 100 -1.42 -7.20 1.22
C ILE A 100 -0.89 -5.80 1.51
N ALA A 101 -0.89 -5.40 2.78
CA ALA A 101 -0.47 -4.06 3.16
C ALA A 101 0.00 -3.97 4.60
N SER A 102 0.86 -2.99 4.85
CA SER A 102 1.38 -2.67 6.18
C SER A 102 1.35 -1.16 6.46
N PRO A 103 1.13 -0.77 7.73
CA PRO A 103 1.01 0.64 8.12
C PRO A 103 2.36 1.36 8.13
N ILE A 104 2.40 2.55 7.56
CA ILE A 104 3.51 3.49 7.72
C ILE A 104 3.24 4.31 8.98
N PHE A 105 4.17 4.27 9.95
CA PHE A 105 4.06 5.03 11.19
C PHE A 105 4.95 6.26 11.18
N ASP A 106 4.50 7.34 11.83
CA ASP A 106 5.37 8.45 12.19
C ASP A 106 6.08 8.23 13.54
N ALA A 107 6.92 9.19 13.92
CA ALA A 107 7.66 9.18 15.18
C ALA A 107 6.76 9.18 16.44
N GLN A 108 5.47 9.49 16.31
CA GLN A 108 4.47 9.43 17.38
C GLN A 108 3.66 8.13 17.37
N GLN A 109 4.04 7.15 16.54
CA GLN A 109 3.32 5.88 16.34
C GLN A 109 1.91 6.05 15.77
N LYS A 110 1.66 7.16 15.05
CA LYS A 110 0.42 7.34 14.31
C LYS A 110 0.58 6.77 12.89
N VAL A 111 -0.42 6.05 12.41
CA VAL A 111 -0.49 5.64 11.00
C VAL A 111 -0.66 6.88 10.12
N ILE A 112 0.29 7.12 9.23
CA ILE A 112 0.29 8.23 8.27
C ILE A 112 0.10 7.77 6.84
N GLY A 113 0.00 6.46 6.61
CA GLY A 113 0.01 5.90 5.27
C GLY A 113 0.08 4.38 5.27
N THR A 114 0.12 3.80 4.08
CA THR A 114 0.35 2.37 3.89
C THR A 114 1.27 2.12 2.71
N ILE A 115 2.06 1.05 2.80
CA ILE A 115 2.55 0.34 1.62
C ILE A 115 1.57 -0.80 1.38
N ASN A 116 1.05 -0.89 0.16
CA ASN A 116 0.12 -1.94 -0.21
C ASN A 116 0.41 -2.48 -1.61
N PHE A 117 0.09 -3.76 -1.81
CA PHE A 117 0.20 -4.45 -3.09
C PHE A 117 -1.13 -5.13 -3.42
N THR A 118 -1.54 -5.05 -4.68
CA THR A 118 -2.85 -5.57 -5.12
C THR A 118 -2.83 -6.12 -6.54
N SER A 119 -3.76 -7.05 -6.79
CA SER A 119 -3.97 -7.69 -8.10
C SER A 119 -5.46 -8.00 -8.33
N LEU A 120 -5.86 -8.06 -9.60
CA LEU A 120 -7.16 -8.53 -10.09
C LEU A 120 -7.32 -10.04 -9.99
N GLN A 121 -6.21 -10.76 -9.75
CA GLN A 121 -6.22 -12.21 -9.53
C GLN A 121 -6.05 -12.54 -8.04
N PRO A 122 -6.65 -13.64 -7.56
CA PRO A 122 -6.35 -14.18 -6.24
C PRO A 122 -4.88 -14.60 -6.16
N HIS A 123 -4.26 -14.38 -5.00
CA HIS A 123 -2.87 -14.78 -4.78
C HIS A 123 -2.81 -16.28 -4.45
N LYS A 124 -2.06 -17.03 -5.27
CA LYS A 124 -1.97 -18.50 -5.21
C LYS A 124 -0.50 -18.94 -5.39
N PRO A 125 0.11 -19.64 -4.40
CA PRO A 125 -0.43 -20.01 -3.09
C PRO A 125 -0.78 -18.77 -2.26
N LYS A 126 -1.52 -18.92 -1.15
CA LYS A 126 -1.81 -17.79 -0.25
C LYS A 126 -0.52 -17.11 0.22
N PHE A 127 -0.57 -15.80 0.47
CA PHE A 127 0.52 -15.02 1.03
C PHE A 127 1.11 -15.71 2.27
N ASN A 128 2.38 -16.06 2.18
CA ASN A 128 3.12 -16.74 3.23
C ASN A 128 3.66 -15.75 4.29
N VAL A 129 4.54 -16.23 5.17
CA VAL A 129 5.13 -15.40 6.24
C VAL A 129 6.24 -14.51 5.70
N ASP A 130 7.07 -15.04 4.81
CA ASP A 130 8.21 -14.32 4.22
C ASP A 130 7.72 -13.16 3.35
N GLU A 131 6.65 -13.36 2.59
CA GLU A 131 5.99 -12.29 1.79
C GLU A 131 5.45 -11.17 2.68
N GLN A 132 4.86 -11.52 3.83
CA GLN A 132 4.40 -10.51 4.79
C GLN A 132 5.58 -9.78 5.43
N GLN A 133 6.62 -10.51 5.81
CA GLN A 133 7.82 -9.94 6.39
C GLN A 133 8.52 -8.98 5.42
N LEU A 134 8.57 -9.30 4.13
CA LEU A 134 9.11 -8.43 3.10
C LEU A 134 8.37 -7.08 3.04
N VAL A 135 7.03 -7.12 3.06
CA VAL A 135 6.21 -5.89 3.09
C VAL A 135 6.42 -5.12 4.39
N ASP A 136 6.51 -5.81 5.53
CA ASP A 136 6.72 -5.20 6.83
C ASP A 136 8.09 -4.52 6.92
N GLU A 137 9.16 -5.16 6.44
CA GLU A 137 10.52 -4.61 6.42
C GLU A 137 10.63 -3.39 5.51
N PHE A 138 10.04 -3.47 4.31
CA PHE A 138 9.95 -2.31 3.40
C PHE A 138 9.21 -1.15 4.08
N THR A 139 8.05 -1.42 4.68
CA THR A 139 7.22 -0.40 5.34
C THR A 139 7.91 0.18 6.57
N ALA A 140 8.64 -0.64 7.34
CA ALA A 140 9.43 -0.19 8.47
C ALA A 140 10.51 0.78 8.01
N ARG A 141 11.19 0.50 6.89
CA ARG A 141 12.20 1.39 6.32
C ARG A 141 11.62 2.73 5.85
N VAL A 142 10.40 2.72 5.33
CA VAL A 142 9.66 3.96 5.01
C VAL A 142 9.32 4.73 6.30
N SER A 143 8.86 4.03 7.34
CA SER A 143 8.52 4.63 8.64
C SER A 143 9.73 5.25 9.36
N GLU A 144 10.90 4.61 9.29
CA GLU A 144 12.17 5.18 9.78
C GLU A 144 12.53 6.52 9.13
N ASN A 145 11.97 6.79 7.95
CA ASN A 145 12.20 7.99 7.16
C ASN A 145 10.90 8.81 6.97
N ALA A 146 9.98 8.72 7.94
CA ALA A 146 8.65 9.34 7.86
C ALA A 146 8.66 10.84 7.53
N GLU A 147 9.66 11.60 8.00
CA GLU A 147 9.76 13.03 7.68
C GLU A 147 10.13 13.29 6.22
N LEU A 148 11.01 12.47 5.63
CA LEU A 148 11.28 12.50 4.19
C LEU A 148 10.07 12.05 3.39
N TYR A 149 9.32 11.05 3.90
CA TYR A 149 8.09 10.58 3.30
C TYR A 149 6.99 11.65 3.26
N LYS A 150 6.75 12.35 4.38
CA LYS A 150 5.82 13.49 4.45
C LYS A 150 6.21 14.60 3.47
N ALA A 151 7.51 14.86 3.31
CA ALA A 151 8.00 15.88 2.39
C ALA A 151 7.72 15.57 0.90
N LEU A 152 7.33 14.34 0.54
CA LEU A 152 6.92 14.00 -0.83
C LEU A 152 5.52 14.52 -1.21
N ILE A 153 4.75 14.97 -0.23
CA ILE A 153 3.36 15.44 -0.38
C ILE A 153 3.24 16.97 -0.26
N ALA A 154 4.33 17.65 0.14
CA ALA A 154 4.41 19.10 0.26
C ALA A 154 4.78 19.78 -1.06
#